data_AF-A0AAV2III1-F1
#
_entry.id   AF-A0AAV2III1-F1
#
_cell.length_a   1.000
_cell.length_b   1.000
_cell.length_c   1.000
_cell.angle_alpha   90.00
_cell.angle_beta   90.00
_cell.angle_gamma   90.00
#
_symmetry.space_group_name_H-M   'P 1'
#
loop_
_entity.id
_entity.type
_entity.pdbx_description
1 polymer ?
#
loop_
_entity_poly.entity_id
_entity_poly.type
_entity_poly.pdbx_seq_one_letter_code
_entity_poly.pdbx_strand_id
1 'polypeptide(L)'
;MQYGGIGETLGHEIMHSFDDAHISITANFKVQPSWNSAVNETYMERTLCLIDHYMSMPFDTVRANGFSSISEDICDNEGIKLAYKAY
;
A
#
# COMPACT_ATOMS: atom_id res chain seq x y z
N MET A 1 22.75 -1.37 -0.58
CA MET A 1 22.27 -2.68 -0.07
C MET A 1 21.41 -2.54 1.18
N GLN A 2 21.81 -1.81 2.23
CA GLN A 2 20.98 -1.70 3.44
C GLN A 2 19.62 -1.02 3.18
N TYR A 3 19.60 0.11 2.47
CA TYR A 3 18.34 0.80 2.13
C TYR A 3 17.37 -0.07 1.32
N GLY A 4 17.84 -0.75 0.27
CA GLY A 4 16.98 -1.63 -0.54
C GLY A 4 16.64 -2.99 0.10
N GLY A 5 17.17 -3.30 1.28
CA GLY A 5 16.80 -4.47 2.06
C GLY A 5 16.00 -4.04 3.29
N ILE A 6 16.69 -3.81 4.40
CA ILE A 6 16.02 -3.43 5.66
C ILE A 6 15.28 -2.08 5.58
N GLY A 7 15.76 -1.15 4.75
CA GLY A 7 15.07 0.14 4.57
C GLY A 7 13.73 0.00 3.85
N GLU A 8 13.64 -0.91 2.88
CA GLU A 8 12.40 -1.25 2.18
C GLU A 8 11.43 -1.93 3.16
N THR A 9 11.90 -2.95 3.89
CA THR A 9 11.06 -3.64 4.89
C THR A 9 10.55 -2.67 5.96
N LEU A 10 11.40 -1.77 6.46
CA LEU A 10 10.94 -0.76 7.42
C LEU A 10 9.90 0.19 6.80
N GLY A 11 10.09 0.59 5.54
CA GLY A 11 9.13 1.40 4.80
C GLY A 11 7.79 0.69 4.63
N HIS A 12 7.82 -0.60 4.26
CA HIS A 12 6.65 -1.47 4.13
C HIS A 12 5.86 -1.51 5.44
N GLU A 13 6.51 -1.82 6.57
CA GLU A 13 5.83 -1.92 7.88
C GLU A 13 5.26 -0.58 8.36
N ILE A 14 5.90 0.54 8.02
CA ILE A 14 5.34 1.88 8.29
C ILE A 14 4.06 2.09 7.47
N MET A 15 4.05 1.63 6.22
CA MET A 15 2.94 1.83 5.30
C MET A 15 1.70 1.01 5.64
N HIS A 16 1.81 -0.08 6.41
CA HIS A 16 0.64 -0.77 6.95
C HIS A 16 -0.25 0.11 7.82
N SER A 17 0.27 1.21 8.40
CA SER A 17 -0.58 2.18 9.11
C SER A 17 -1.49 2.99 8.17
N PHE A 18 -1.30 2.89 6.85
CA PHE A 18 -1.95 3.68 5.81
C PHE A 18 -2.48 2.83 4.64
N ASP A 19 -2.50 1.50 4.78
CA ASP A 19 -3.05 0.58 3.79
C ASP A 19 -4.60 0.61 3.78
N ASP A 20 -5.23 -0.20 2.93
CA ASP A 20 -6.68 -0.20 2.75
C ASP A 20 -7.45 -0.63 4.01
N ALA A 21 -6.83 -1.44 4.87
CA ALA A 21 -7.42 -1.85 6.14
C ALA A 21 -7.33 -0.74 7.20
N HIS A 22 -6.27 0.07 7.17
CA HIS A 22 -5.96 1.03 8.23
C HIS A 22 -6.18 2.50 7.87
N ILE A 23 -6.49 2.85 6.62
CA ILE A 23 -6.69 4.25 6.19
C ILE A 23 -7.79 4.99 6.98
N SER A 24 -8.78 4.25 7.50
CA SER A 24 -9.88 4.79 8.32
C SER A 24 -9.64 4.67 9.83
N ILE A 25 -8.44 4.27 10.26
CA ILE A 25 -8.06 4.08 11.66
C ILE A 25 -7.18 5.26 12.08
N THR A 26 -7.56 5.91 13.17
CA THR A 26 -6.77 6.99 13.77
C THR A 26 -5.64 6.45 14.64
N ALA A 27 -4.66 7.30 14.96
CA ALA A 27 -3.56 6.96 15.87
C ALA A 27 -4.00 6.47 17.28
N ASN A 28 -5.25 6.75 17.68
CA ASN A 28 -5.85 6.26 18.93
C ASN A 28 -6.68 4.97 18.74
N PHE A 29 -6.47 4.25 17.63
CA PHE A 29 -7.18 3.01 17.26
C PHE A 29 -8.70 3.16 17.18
N LYS A 30 -9.19 4.35 16.80
CA LYS A 30 -10.61 4.58 16.52
C LYS A 30 -10.85 4.56 15.02
N VAL A 31 -11.89 3.82 14.61
CA VAL A 31 -12.43 3.85 13.25
C VAL A 31 -13.26 5.12 13.08
N GLN A 32 -12.76 6.06 12.28
CA GLN A 32 -13.49 7.27 11.91
C GLN A 32 -12.91 7.82 10.60
N PRO A 33 -13.68 8.58 9.80
CA PRO A 33 -13.14 9.29 8.67
C PRO A 33 -12.09 10.29 9.16
N SER A 34 -10.82 9.89 9.11
CA SER A 34 -9.66 10.69 9.50
C SER A 34 -9.24 11.66 8.40
N TRP A 35 -9.69 11.41 7.16
CA TRP A 35 -9.35 12.16 5.96
C TRP A 35 -10.57 12.83 5.33
N ASN A 36 -10.34 13.95 4.62
CA ASN A 36 -11.39 14.63 3.87
C ASN A 36 -11.78 13.85 2.60
N SER A 37 -12.90 14.22 1.97
CA SER A 37 -13.44 13.51 0.81
C SER A 37 -12.47 13.47 -0.38
N ALA A 38 -11.72 14.54 -0.63
CA ALA A 38 -10.79 14.61 -1.76
C ALA A 38 -9.60 13.64 -1.59
N VAL A 39 -9.11 13.48 -0.36
CA VAL A 39 -8.07 12.48 -0.04
C VAL A 39 -8.60 11.07 -0.25
N ASN A 40 -9.81 10.77 0.23
CA ASN A 40 -10.41 9.45 0.05
C ASN A 40 -10.65 9.10 -1.42
N GLU A 41 -11.10 10.07 -2.22
CA GLU A 41 -11.29 9.89 -3.67
C GLU A 41 -9.96 9.57 -4.37
N THR A 42 -8.93 10.38 -4.09
CA THR A 42 -7.58 10.16 -4.64
C THR A 42 -6.99 8.82 -4.19
N TYR A 43 -7.23 8.42 -2.93
CA TYR A 43 -6.79 7.14 -2.39
C TYR A 43 -7.42 5.99 -3.17
N MET A 44 -8.76 5.98 -3.29
CA MET A 44 -9.48 4.94 -4.03
C MET A 44 -9.04 4.85 -5.49
N GLU A 45 -8.84 5.98 -6.18
CA GLU A 45 -8.36 5.99 -7.56
C GLU A 45 -7.01 5.28 -7.70
N ARG A 46 -6.07 5.56 -6.79
CA ARG A 46 -4.73 4.94 -6.81
C ARG A 46 -4.75 3.47 -6.41
N THR A 47 -5.56 3.12 -5.41
CA THR A 47 -5.77 1.73 -5.00
C THR A 47 -6.32 0.90 -6.16
N LEU A 48 -7.30 1.41 -6.90
CA LEU A 48 -7.85 0.73 -8.08
C LEU A 48 -6.80 0.54 -9.17
N CYS A 49 -5.94 1.55 -9.40
CA CYS A 49 -4.83 1.43 -10.34
C CYS A 49 -3.87 0.30 -9.99
N LEU A 50 -3.54 0.12 -8.70
CA LEU A 50 -2.71 -0.99 -8.23
C LEU A 50 -3.43 -2.33 -8.38
N ILE A 51 -4.71 -2.43 -8.00
CA ILE A 51 -5.51 -3.65 -8.18
C ILE A 51 -5.48 -4.09 -9.65
N ASP A 52 -5.76 -3.17 -10.57
CA ASP A 52 -5.76 -3.45 -12.01
C ASP A 52 -4.38 -3.91 -12.50
N HIS A 53 -3.31 -3.28 -12.02
CA HIS A 53 -1.94 -3.66 -12.34
C HIS A 53 -1.66 -5.11 -11.93
N TYR A 54 -1.89 -5.46 -10.66
CA TYR A 54 -1.60 -6.79 -10.12
C TYR A 54 -2.54 -7.87 -10.66
N MET A 55 -3.80 -7.53 -10.97
CA MET A 55 -4.72 -8.45 -11.67
C MET A 55 -4.29 -8.76 -13.11
N SER A 56 -3.57 -7.85 -13.76
CA SER A 56 -3.07 -8.04 -15.13
C SER A 56 -1.78 -8.85 -15.22
N MET A 57 -1.07 -9.02 -14.10
CA MET A 57 0.22 -9.69 -14.06
C MET A 57 0.06 -11.21 -14.24
N PRO A 58 0.76 -11.83 -15.22
CA PRO A 58 0.76 -13.27 -15.37
C PRO A 58 1.61 -13.92 -14.28
N PHE A 59 0.97 -14.69 -13.39
CA PHE A 59 1.65 -15.62 -12.50
C PHE A 59 1.43 -17.04 -13.04
N ASP A 60 2.46 -17.69 -13.58
CA ASP A 60 2.44 -19.06 -14.13
C ASP A 60 1.05 -19.58 -14.55
N THR A 61 0.44 -20.43 -13.73
CA THR A 61 -0.87 -21.06 -13.97
C THR A 61 -2.01 -20.43 -13.18
N VAL A 62 -1.75 -19.40 -12.36
CA VAL A 62 -2.70 -18.81 -11.41
C VAL A 62 -2.70 -17.30 -11.57
N ARG A 63 -3.87 -16.69 -11.81
CA ARG A 63 -3.96 -15.23 -11.82
C ARG A 63 -3.88 -14.69 -10.40
N ALA A 64 -3.01 -13.70 -10.17
CA ALA A 64 -3.04 -12.94 -8.92
C ALA A 64 -4.40 -12.24 -8.78
N ASN A 65 -4.89 -12.16 -7.55
CA ASN A 65 -6.10 -11.43 -7.21
C ASN A 65 -5.70 -10.13 -6.52
N GLY A 66 -5.61 -9.05 -7.28
CA GLY A 66 -5.21 -7.73 -6.78
C GLY A 66 -6.05 -7.24 -5.60
N PHE A 67 -7.33 -7.64 -5.49
CA PHE A 67 -8.14 -7.29 -4.32
C PHE A 67 -7.67 -7.96 -3.03
N SER A 68 -7.12 -9.18 -3.11
CA SER A 68 -6.65 -9.89 -1.92
C SER A 68 -5.24 -9.48 -1.49
N SER A 69 -4.44 -8.94 -2.40
CA SER A 69 -3.06 -8.52 -2.13
C SER A 69 -2.91 -7.01 -1.90
N ILE A 70 -3.97 -6.22 -2.10
CA ILE A 70 -3.87 -4.75 -2.19
C ILE A 70 -3.20 -4.09 -0.96
N SER A 71 -3.44 -4.61 0.24
CA SER A 71 -2.80 -4.15 1.47
C SER A 71 -1.27 -4.23 1.37
N GLU A 72 -0.76 -5.40 0.98
CA GLU A 72 0.67 -5.68 0.80
C GLU A 72 1.22 -4.93 -0.43
N ASP A 73 0.47 -4.91 -1.53
CA ASP A 73 0.89 -4.24 -2.77
C ASP A 73 1.09 -2.74 -2.54
N ILE A 74 0.24 -2.08 -1.75
CA ILE A 74 0.44 -0.68 -1.33
C ILE A 74 1.74 -0.54 -0.52
N CYS A 75 1.95 -1.42 0.46
CA CYS A 75 3.09 -1.37 1.36
C CYS A 75 4.42 -1.63 0.65
N ASP A 76 4.48 -2.59 -0.26
CA ASP A 76 5.65 -2.89 -1.08
C ASP A 76 6.02 -1.71 -1.99
N ASN A 77 5.04 -1.15 -2.71
CA ASN A 77 5.28 -0.06 -3.66
C ASN A 77 5.71 1.23 -2.97
N GLU A 78 5.08 1.59 -1.85
CA GLU A 78 5.45 2.78 -1.11
C GLU A 78 6.69 2.55 -0.22
N GLY A 79 6.90 1.33 0.29
CA GLY A 79 8.06 0.93 1.08
C GLY A 79 9.37 1.08 0.30
N ILE A 80 9.43 0.55 -0.92
CA ILE A 80 10.62 0.71 -1.78
C ILE A 80 10.87 2.17 -2.17
N LYS A 81 9.80 2.94 -2.40
CA LYS A 81 9.88 4.37 -2.73
C LYS A 81 10.39 5.20 -1.56
N LEU A 82 9.95 4.91 -0.34
CA LEU A 82 10.46 5.52 0.89
C LEU A 82 11.93 5.17 1.10
N ALA A 83 12.28 3.89 0.94
CA ALA A 83 13.65 3.42 1.05
C ALA A 83 14.59 4.09 0.04
N TYR A 84 14.15 4.22 -1.21
CA TYR A 84 14.91 4.91 -2.26
C TYR A 84 15.06 6.40 -1.98
N LYS A 85 14.02 7.06 -1.47
CA LYS A 85 14.08 8.49 -1.11
C LYS A 85 15.00 8.77 0.08
N ALA A 86 15.17 7.79 0.97
CA ALA A 86 16.00 7.92 2.16
C ALA A 86 17.50 7.65 1.92
N TYR A 87 17.84 7.05 0.77
CA TYR A 87 19.20 6.79 0.31
C TYR A 87 19.87 8.04 -0.27
#